data_AF-A0A5A9ZFM8-F1
#
_entry.id   AF-A0A5A9ZFM8-F1
#
_cell.length_a   1.000
_cell.length_b   1.000
_cell.length_c   1.000
_cell.angle_alpha   90.00
_cell.angle_beta   90.00
_cell.angle_gamma   90.00
#
_symmetry.space_group_name_H-M   'P 1'
#
loop_
_entity.id
_entity.type
_entity.pdbx_description
1 polymer ?
#
loop_
_entity_poly.entity_id
_entity_poly.type
_entity_poly.pdbx_seq_one_letter_code
_entity_poly.pdbx_strand_id
1 'polypeptide(L)'
;MAQIIRLDNDADNEASSKNGHAYILIDDKCVHFKYDADYDECGERNEYWGGQLAYEGDSWIEVNSVTNLKVIEILDSDDNELPLDSYTMTADDKLQIIEVIKDFIEGNIEARKPANSYYAA
;
A
#
# COMPACT_ATOMS: atom_id res chain seq x y z
N MET A 1 -15.52 12.93 -8.79
CA MET A 1 -15.00 11.66 -8.25
C MET A 1 -13.55 11.63 -8.66
N ALA A 2 -12.64 11.74 -7.69
CA ALA A 2 -11.23 11.81 -7.99
C ALA A 2 -10.72 10.44 -8.44
N GLN A 3 -9.95 10.42 -9.54
CA GLN A 3 -9.38 9.19 -10.04
C GLN A 3 -8.11 8.90 -9.24
N ILE A 4 -8.18 7.90 -8.35
CA ILE A 4 -7.04 7.48 -7.56
C ILE A 4 -6.15 6.56 -8.41
N ILE A 5 -4.97 7.02 -8.80
CA ILE A 5 -4.01 6.24 -9.62
C ILE A 5 -2.77 5.91 -8.79
N ARG A 6 -2.33 4.65 -8.96
CA ARG A 6 -1.43 3.84 -8.14
C ARG A 6 -0.03 4.46 -7.92
N LEU A 7 0.52 4.10 -6.75
CA LEU A 7 1.82 4.47 -6.16
C LEU A 7 3.04 4.16 -7.04
N ASP A 8 3.93 5.16 -7.18
CA ASP A 8 5.30 4.98 -7.63
C ASP A 8 6.12 4.29 -6.53
N ASN A 9 6.87 3.26 -6.90
CA ASN A 9 7.49 2.28 -6.00
C ASN A 9 8.97 2.60 -5.73
N ASP A 10 9.39 3.83 -6.04
CA ASP A 10 10.77 4.30 -5.92
C ASP A 10 11.00 4.97 -4.55
N ALA A 11 11.02 4.20 -3.47
CA ALA A 11 11.84 4.50 -2.29
C ALA A 11 11.68 3.43 -1.20
N ASP A 12 12.71 2.61 -1.06
CA ASP A 12 13.13 1.95 0.17
C ASP A 12 12.18 0.91 0.82
N ASN A 13 12.83 -0.05 1.49
CA ASN A 13 12.25 -1.13 2.31
C ASN A 13 11.29 -0.66 3.45
N GLU A 14 10.85 0.60 3.46
CA GLU A 14 9.98 1.18 4.49
C GLU A 14 8.50 1.25 4.11
N ALA A 15 8.14 1.05 2.84
CA ALA A 15 6.75 1.01 2.38
C ALA A 15 5.92 -0.13 3.02
N SER A 16 6.61 -1.20 3.43
CA SER A 16 6.07 -2.32 4.22
C SER A 16 6.29 -2.16 5.72
N SER A 17 6.83 -1.04 6.21
CA SER A 17 6.98 -0.81 7.65
C SER A 17 5.66 -0.37 8.29
N LYS A 18 5.49 -0.63 9.59
CA LYS A 18 4.31 -0.19 10.35
C LYS A 18 4.12 1.35 10.35
N ASN A 19 5.11 2.12 9.91
CA ASN A 19 5.05 3.58 9.74
C ASN A 19 5.37 3.94 8.28
N GLY A 20 4.46 3.60 7.37
CA GLY A 20 4.66 3.75 5.94
C GLY A 20 4.34 5.15 5.41
N HIS A 21 4.72 5.36 4.16
CA HIS A 21 4.33 6.54 3.39
C HIS A 21 3.89 6.13 1.99
N ALA A 22 2.98 6.91 1.40
CA ALA A 22 2.34 6.61 0.13
C ALA A 22 2.07 7.90 -0.66
N TYR A 23 2.55 7.95 -1.90
CA TYR A 23 2.17 8.93 -2.93
C TYR A 23 0.94 8.46 -3.72
N ILE A 24 -0.16 9.18 -3.57
CA ILE A 24 -1.42 8.83 -4.22
C ILE A 24 -1.80 9.96 -5.18
N LEU A 25 -1.99 9.63 -6.46
CA LEU A 25 -2.51 10.57 -7.44
C LEU A 25 -4.01 10.78 -7.19
N ILE A 26 -4.41 12.01 -6.91
CA ILE A 26 -5.80 12.43 -6.70
C ILE A 26 -6.07 13.58 -7.66
N ASP A 27 -6.87 13.32 -8.69
CA ASP A 27 -7.10 14.24 -9.81
C ASP A 27 -5.78 14.61 -10.53
N ASP A 28 -5.37 15.88 -10.48
CA ASP A 28 -4.15 16.43 -11.08
C ASP A 28 -3.01 16.60 -10.07
N LYS A 29 -3.19 16.09 -8.85
CA LYS A 29 -2.23 16.26 -7.74
C LYS A 29 -1.66 14.93 -7.31
N CYS A 30 -0.38 14.94 -6.95
CA CYS A 30 0.25 13.85 -6.23
C CYS A 30 0.24 14.19 -4.73
N VAL A 31 -0.46 13.39 -3.93
CA VAL A 31 -0.61 13.64 -2.49
C VAL A 31 0.21 12.63 -1.70
N HIS A 32 1.16 13.12 -0.92
CA HIS A 32 2.00 12.32 -0.05
C HIS A 32 1.33 12.14 1.31
N PHE A 33 1.02 10.89 1.63
CA PHE A 33 0.45 10.49 2.90
C PHE A 33 1.47 9.76 3.77
N LYS A 34 1.47 10.11 5.05
CA LYS A 34 2.05 9.27 6.11
C LYS A 34 0.94 8.50 6.81
N TYR A 35 1.18 7.22 7.09
CA TYR A 35 0.23 6.36 7.79
C TYR A 35 0.93 5.40 8.75
N ASP A 36 0.17 4.91 9.72
CA ASP A 36 0.58 3.79 10.55
C ASP A 36 -0.25 2.57 10.16
N ALA A 37 0.41 1.46 9.82
CA ALA A 37 -0.24 0.21 9.45
C ALA A 37 0.03 -0.86 10.51
N ASP A 38 -1.02 -1.59 10.88
CA ASP A 38 -0.89 -2.82 11.64
C ASP A 38 -1.31 -3.99 10.75
N TYR A 39 -0.41 -4.96 10.62
CA TYR A 39 -0.59 -6.11 9.78
C TYR A 39 0.10 -7.32 10.39
N ASP A 40 -0.41 -8.50 10.07
CA ASP A 40 0.16 -9.77 10.47
C ASP A 40 0.67 -10.51 9.24
N GLU A 41 1.86 -11.11 9.38
CA GLU A 41 2.35 -12.08 8.39
C GLU A 41 1.77 -13.45 8.73
N CYS A 42 1.09 -14.04 7.77
CA CYS A 42 0.44 -15.33 7.88
C CYS A 42 1.10 -16.33 6.94
N GLY A 43 0.97 -17.61 7.29
CA GLY A 43 1.49 -18.72 6.48
C GLY A 43 2.99 -18.97 6.64
N GLU A 44 3.54 -19.76 5.73
CA GLU A 44 4.97 -20.13 5.72
C GLU A 44 5.66 -19.44 4.55
N ARG A 45 6.83 -18.85 4.78
CA ARG A 45 7.60 -18.21 3.70
C ARG A 45 8.29 -19.25 2.83
N ASN A 46 8.63 -18.84 1.61
CA ASN A 46 9.52 -19.60 0.74
C ASN A 46 10.83 -19.97 1.45
N GLU A 47 11.19 -21.25 1.42
CA GLU A 47 12.45 -21.75 1.96
C GLU A 47 13.47 -21.91 0.85
N TYR A 48 14.67 -21.38 1.03
CA TYR A 48 15.75 -21.43 0.04
C TYR A 48 16.97 -22.15 0.59
N TRP A 49 17.47 -23.17 -0.12
CA TRP A 49 18.69 -23.89 0.23
C TRP A 49 19.72 -23.71 -0.88
N GLY A 50 20.94 -23.28 -0.52
CA GLY A 50 22.00 -23.04 -1.50
C GLY A 50 21.67 -21.97 -2.56
N GLY A 51 20.74 -21.05 -2.25
CA GLY A 51 20.28 -20.01 -3.17
C GLY A 51 19.22 -20.46 -4.18
N GLN A 52 18.72 -21.69 -4.07
CA GLN A 52 17.61 -22.21 -4.87
C GLN A 52 16.37 -22.39 -3.99
N LEU A 53 15.17 -22.14 -4.56
CA LEU A 53 13.90 -22.38 -3.88
C LEU A 53 13.77 -23.88 -3.58
N ALA A 54 13.71 -24.22 -2.29
CA ALA A 54 13.61 -25.59 -1.79
C ALA A 54 12.15 -25.95 -1.45
N TYR A 55 11.40 -25.00 -0.90
CA TYR A 55 9.98 -25.13 -0.59
C TYR A 55 9.27 -23.82 -0.91
N GLU A 56 8.18 -23.90 -1.69
CA GLU A 56 7.29 -22.77 -1.92
C GLU A 56 6.31 -22.71 -0.76
N GLY A 57 6.39 -21.61 0.00
CA GLY A 57 5.54 -21.37 1.15
C GLY A 57 4.36 -20.47 0.77
N ASP A 58 3.19 -20.79 1.32
CA ASP A 58 1.99 -19.96 1.17
C ASP A 58 1.97 -18.88 2.25
N SER A 59 2.84 -17.87 2.18
CA SER A 59 2.72 -16.70 3.06
C SER A 59 1.81 -15.61 2.48
N TRP A 60 1.23 -14.78 3.33
CA TRP A 60 0.52 -13.56 2.93
C TRP A 60 0.56 -12.53 4.05
N ILE A 61 0.30 -11.27 3.73
CA ILE A 61 0.02 -10.25 4.74
C ILE A 61 -1.49 -10.12 4.89
N GLU A 62 -1.96 -9.99 6.13
CA GLU A 62 -3.31 -9.54 6.45
C GLU A 62 -3.23 -8.17 7.14
N VAL A 63 -3.76 -7.12 6.52
CA VAL A 63 -3.72 -5.76 7.09
C VAL A 63 -4.91 -5.55 8.02
N ASN A 64 -4.64 -5.55 9.33
CA ASN A 64 -5.65 -5.33 10.37
C ASN A 64 -6.19 -3.91 10.35
N SER A 65 -5.31 -2.91 10.22
CA SER A 65 -5.72 -1.51 10.22
C SER A 65 -4.70 -0.57 9.59
N VAL A 66 -5.21 0.53 9.03
CA VAL A 66 -4.42 1.70 8.64
C VAL A 66 -4.96 2.89 9.41
N THR A 67 -4.09 3.54 10.17
CA THR A 67 -4.43 4.64 11.09
C THR A 67 -3.48 5.82 10.90
N ASN A 68 -3.73 6.92 11.61
CA ASN A 68 -2.89 8.12 11.59
C ASN A 68 -2.58 8.71 10.21
N LEU A 69 -3.47 8.47 9.23
CA LEU A 69 -3.38 9.00 7.87
C LEU A 69 -3.32 10.53 7.88
N LYS A 70 -2.21 11.09 7.40
CA LYS A 70 -1.95 12.53 7.33
C LYS A 70 -1.33 12.89 5.98
N VAL A 71 -1.82 13.97 5.39
CA VAL A 71 -1.15 14.62 4.26
C VAL A 71 0.06 15.36 4.80
N ILE A 72 1.23 15.12 4.22
CA ILE A 72 2.48 15.80 4.59
C ILE A 72 3.02 16.67 3.47
N GLU A 73 2.63 16.40 2.22
CA GLU A 73 3.08 17.10 1.04
C GLU A 73 2.08 16.89 -0.10
N ILE A 74 1.95 17.88 -0.98
CA ILE A 74 1.12 17.83 -2.19
C ILE A 74 1.96 18.41 -3.32
N LEU A 75 2.04 17.69 -4.44
CA LEU A 75 2.75 18.11 -5.64
C LEU A 75 1.77 18.26 -6.81
N ASP A 76 2.05 19.20 -7.72
CA ASP A 76 1.36 19.28 -9.02
C ASP A 76 2.00 18.35 -10.07
N SER A 77 1.52 18.40 -11.31
CA SER A 77 2.02 17.58 -12.41
C SER A 77 3.46 17.89 -12.85
N ASP A 78 4.02 19.02 -12.40
CA ASP A 78 5.39 19.46 -12.69
C ASP A 78 6.29 19.34 -11.44
N ASP A 79 5.89 18.50 -10.47
CA ASP A 79 6.56 18.26 -9.18
C ASP A 79 6.76 19.53 -8.32
N ASN A 80 5.94 20.58 -8.53
CA ASN A 80 6.00 21.76 -7.68
C ASN A 80 5.19 21.55 -6.40
N GLU A 81 5.76 21.96 -5.27
CA GLU A 81 5.10 21.90 -3.97
C GLU A 81 3.88 22.84 -3.94
N LEU A 82 2.71 22.25 -3.70
CA LEU A 82 1.45 22.95 -3.51
C LEU A 82 1.15 23.14 -2.02
N PRO A 83 0.40 24.21 -1.67
CA PRO A 83 -0.09 24.40 -0.31
C PRO A 83 -0.90 23.18 0.20
N LEU A 84 -0.74 22.81 1.47
CA LEU A 84 -1.44 21.65 2.07
C LEU A 84 -2.97 21.78 2.08
N ASP A 85 -3.50 23.00 2.03
CA ASP A 85 -4.93 23.28 1.93
C ASP A 85 -5.48 23.14 0.50
N SER A 86 -4.62 22.91 -0.50
CA SER A 86 -5.02 22.63 -1.89
C SER A 86 -5.75 21.29 -2.08
N TYR A 87 -5.69 20.43 -1.06
CA TYR A 87 -6.49 19.20 -0.97
C TYR A 87 -7.02 19.05 0.46
N THR A 88 -8.34 18.92 0.57
CA THR A 88 -9.00 18.58 1.84
C THR A 88 -9.57 17.19 1.75
N MET A 89 -8.99 16.27 2.51
CA MET A 89 -9.43 14.87 2.55
C MET A 89 -10.84 14.74 3.11
N THR A 90 -11.77 14.24 2.30
CA THR A 90 -13.12 13.92 2.75
C THR A 90 -13.17 12.57 3.48
N ALA A 91 -14.30 12.27 4.13
CA ALA A 91 -14.50 10.97 4.77
C ALA A 91 -14.48 9.82 3.76
N ASP A 92 -15.00 10.05 2.55
CA ASP A 92 -15.03 9.06 1.48
C ASP A 92 -13.62 8.84 0.90
N ASP A 93 -12.86 9.92 0.67
CA ASP A 93 -11.46 9.82 0.22
C ASP A 93 -10.63 9.04 1.23
N LYS A 94 -10.82 9.30 2.53
CA LYS A 94 -10.10 8.59 3.59
C LYS A 94 -10.35 7.09 3.53
N LEU A 95 -11.58 6.64 3.29
CA LEU A 95 -11.89 5.21 3.16
C LEU A 95 -11.21 4.62 1.91
N GLN A 96 -11.28 5.32 0.78
CA GLN A 96 -10.66 4.85 -0.46
C GLN A 96 -9.13 4.78 -0.35
N ILE A 97 -8.50 5.80 0.25
CA ILE A 97 -7.05 5.83 0.49
C ILE A 97 -6.61 4.69 1.41
N ILE A 98 -7.37 4.41 2.47
CA ILE A 98 -7.08 3.28 3.36
C ILE A 98 -7.09 1.96 2.60
N GLU A 99 -8.10 1.72 1.75
CA GLU A 99 -8.18 0.49 0.95
C GLU A 99 -7.03 0.40 -0.06
N VAL A 100 -6.66 1.52 -0.70
CA VAL A 100 -5.50 1.58 -1.61
C VAL A 100 -4.20 1.24 -0.89
N ILE A 101 -4.00 1.74 0.34
CA ILE A 101 -2.81 1.45 1.15
C ILE A 101 -2.80 -0.03 1.57
N LYS A 102 -3.93 -0.60 1.96
CA LYS A 102 -4.04 -2.03 2.29
C LYS A 102 -3.70 -2.91 1.11
N ASP A 103 -4.35 -2.68 -0.04
CA ASP A 103 -4.10 -3.43 -1.28
C ASP A 103 -2.63 -3.33 -1.70
N PHE A 104 -2.02 -2.17 -1.48
CA PHE A 104 -0.60 -1.96 -1.74
C PHE A 104 0.29 -2.79 -0.80
N ILE A 105 0.05 -2.76 0.52
CA ILE A 105 0.82 -3.55 1.50
C ILE A 105 0.67 -5.05 1.22
N GLU A 106 -0.56 -5.53 1.01
CA GLU A 106 -0.84 -6.94 0.72
C GLU A 106 -0.26 -7.40 -0.62
N GLY A 107 -0.16 -6.48 -1.60
CA GLY A 107 0.40 -6.75 -2.92
C GLY A 107 1.92 -6.75 -3.02
N ASN A 108 2.66 -6.29 -2.00
CA ASN A 108 4.11 -6.04 -2.08
C ASN A 108 5.00 -7.19 -1.56
N ILE A 109 4.44 -8.30 -1.05
CA ILE A 109 5.22 -9.49 -0.69
C ILE A 109 5.14 -10.54 -1.81
N GLU A 110 6.26 -11.23 -2.08
CA GLU A 110 6.41 -12.37 -3.01
C GLU A 110 5.46 -13.56 -2.75
N ALA A 111 4.54 -13.43 -1.81
CA ALA A 111 3.77 -14.50 -1.26
C ALA A 111 2.30 -14.30 -1.61
N ARG A 112 1.82 -15.22 -2.44
CA ARG A 112 0.45 -15.23 -2.93
C ARG A 112 -0.39 -15.90 -1.86
N LYS A 113 -1.49 -15.25 -1.47
CA LYS A 113 -2.60 -15.95 -0.84
C LYS A 113 -2.95 -17.17 -1.70
N PRO A 114 -3.02 -18.39 -1.16
CA PRO A 114 -3.47 -19.53 -1.93
C PRO A 114 -4.83 -19.17 -2.52
N ALA A 115 -4.96 -19.34 -3.84
CA ALA A 115 -6.22 -19.08 -4.53
C ALA A 115 -7.28 -20.02 -3.95
N ASN A 116 -8.02 -19.55 -2.94
CA ASN A 116 -9.07 -20.35 -2.35
C ASN A 116 -10.11 -20.64 -3.43
N SER A 117 -10.15 -21.91 -3.80
CA SER A 117 -11.07 -22.56 -4.72
C SER A 117 -12.52 -22.21 -4.39
N TYR A 118 -13.07 -21.21 -5.07
CA TYR A 118 -14.52 -20.94 -5.06
C TYR A 118 -15.17 -21.02 -6.45
N TYR A 119 -14.46 -21.55 -7.45
CA TYR A 119 -15.04 -21.96 -8.73
C TYR A 119 -14.38 -23.25 -9.22
N ALA A 120 -14.77 -24.39 -8.65
CA ALA A 120 -14.87 -25.61 -9.44
C ALA A 120 -16.32 -25.68 -9.93
N ALA A 121 -16.48 -25.57 -11.24
CA ALA A 121 -17.74 -25.62 -11.97
C ALA A 121 -18.49 -26.95 -11.78
#